data_AF-A0A431TPY2-F1
#
_entry.id   AF-A0A431TPY2-F1
#
_cell.length_a   1.000
_cell.length_b   1.000
_cell.length_c   1.000
_cell.angle_alpha   90.00
_cell.angle_beta   90.00
_cell.angle_gamma   90.00
#
_symmetry.space_group_name_H-M   'P 1'
#
loop_
_entity.id
_entity.type
_entity.pdbx_description
1 polymer ?
#
loop_
_entity_poly.entity_id
_entity_poly.type
_entity_poly.pdbx_seq_one_letter_code
_entity_poly.pdbx_strand_id
1 'polypeptide(L)'
;MVADRFCGHVRRHDFFNLCGPAPRTGGTISPGRAPARTYPRMSASLPPFASRAQSRPRGNGTATRDVLIEAAIPHFLRHGFEGVSVSQLAKAAKAFPNHVTYHFGGKEGLFVEAASQAMLRAAKQAEKSSLNSASVEEHTRLLISNLLGPSSGTVMLFAEAMLLARRKPHLSTRIKATLHQLNDAGEAAMVLTLMRTGWRTRVAPSVITRSFWASIFGLALQKAAMGKAFEQESAEAVARLMINLDNAPGEKKYDSPRP
;
A
#
# COMPACT_ATOMS: atom_id res chain seq x y z
N MET A 1 20.15 -10.14 39.90
CA MET A 1 19.78 -8.83 40.45
C MET A 1 19.49 -7.91 39.29
N VAL A 2 18.29 -7.31 39.29
CA VAL A 2 17.80 -6.18 38.48
C VAL A 2 17.65 -6.40 36.96
N ALA A 3 16.43 -6.77 36.56
CA ALA A 3 15.83 -6.36 35.30
C ALA A 3 14.32 -6.22 35.54
N ASP A 4 13.83 -4.98 35.72
CA ASP A 4 12.40 -4.69 35.56
C ASP A 4 12.14 -3.19 35.32
N ARG A 5 11.03 -2.91 34.62
CA ARG A 5 10.43 -1.62 34.20
C ARG A 5 10.87 -1.06 32.85
N PHE A 6 9.98 -1.13 31.86
CA PHE A 6 9.00 -0.07 31.60
C PHE A 6 8.04 -0.50 30.47
N CYS A 7 6.82 -0.89 30.85
CA CYS A 7 5.68 -1.04 29.94
C CYS A 7 4.59 -0.06 30.42
N GLY A 8 4.35 0.99 29.65
CA GLY A 8 3.39 2.07 29.96
C GLY A 8 2.03 1.78 29.35
N HIS A 9 1.08 1.40 30.21
CA HIS A 9 -0.31 1.08 29.93
C HIS A 9 -1.16 2.37 29.95
N VAL A 10 -1.82 2.74 28.84
CA VAL A 10 -2.77 3.87 28.82
C VAL A 10 -4.19 3.33 28.98
N ARG A 11 -4.80 3.59 30.14
CA ARG A 11 -6.21 3.31 30.43
C ARG A 11 -7.11 4.44 29.92
N ARG A 12 -8.22 4.02 29.30
CA ARG A 12 -9.42 4.80 29.01
C ARG A 12 -10.09 5.20 30.33
N HIS A 13 -10.50 6.45 30.50
CA HIS A 13 -11.75 6.87 31.14
C HIS A 13 -11.91 8.39 30.93
N ASP A 14 -13.16 8.86 30.94
CA ASP A 14 -13.60 10.27 30.97
C ASP A 14 -13.94 10.93 29.63
N PHE A 15 -15.10 10.55 29.07
CA PHE A 15 -15.97 11.46 28.33
C PHE A 15 -17.43 11.08 28.62
N PHE A 16 -17.98 11.66 29.69
CA PHE A 16 -19.41 11.68 30.01
C PHE A 16 -19.82 13.13 30.26
N ASN A 17 -21.07 13.46 29.93
CA ASN A 17 -21.80 14.70 30.19
C ASN A 17 -21.85 15.75 29.08
N LEU A 18 -22.75 15.52 28.11
CA LEU A 18 -23.56 16.59 27.51
C LEU A 18 -24.93 16.00 27.10
N CYS A 19 -25.94 16.11 27.96
CA CYS A 19 -27.36 16.13 27.59
C CYS A 19 -28.19 16.52 28.82
N GLY A 20 -28.78 17.72 28.79
CA GLY A 20 -29.73 18.18 29.81
C GLY A 20 -31.12 17.54 29.63
N PRO A 21 -31.93 17.41 30.70
CA PRO A 21 -33.25 16.82 30.61
C PRO A 21 -34.32 17.84 30.18
N ALA A 22 -35.16 17.47 29.22
CA ALA A 22 -36.42 18.13 28.92
C ALA A 22 -37.57 17.49 29.73
N PRO A 23 -38.54 18.25 30.26
CA PRO A 23 -39.70 17.69 30.95
C PRO A 23 -40.87 17.50 29.98
N ARG A 24 -41.75 16.52 30.28
CA ARG A 24 -43.23 16.60 30.24
C ARG A 24 -43.86 15.20 30.18
N THR A 25 -44.57 14.86 31.25
CA THR A 25 -46.05 14.65 31.33
C THR A 25 -46.49 13.22 31.06
N GLY A 26 -47.02 12.61 32.12
CA GLY A 26 -47.72 11.33 32.07
C GLY A 26 -49.03 11.43 31.29
N GLY A 27 -49.39 10.29 30.70
CA GLY A 27 -50.66 10.06 30.04
C GLY A 27 -50.88 8.55 29.95
N THR A 28 -51.63 8.01 30.90
CA THR A 28 -52.20 6.67 30.88
C THR A 28 -53.21 6.54 29.75
N ILE A 29 -53.07 5.54 28.88
CA ILE A 29 -54.12 5.15 27.93
C ILE A 29 -54.33 3.63 28.03
N SER A 30 -55.51 3.27 28.55
CA SER A 30 -56.08 1.92 28.55
C SER A 30 -56.47 1.47 27.12
N PRO A 31 -56.50 0.17 26.85
CA PRO A 31 -56.73 -0.35 25.50
C PRO A 31 -58.20 -0.26 25.08
N GLY A 32 -58.47 0.57 24.07
CA GLY A 32 -59.75 0.67 23.40
C GLY A 32 -59.94 -0.41 22.33
N ARG A 33 -61.02 -1.18 22.50
CA ARG A 33 -61.57 -2.22 21.62
C ARG A 33 -61.79 -1.70 20.18
N ALA A 34 -61.08 -2.27 19.20
CA ALA A 34 -61.35 -2.05 17.78
C ALA A 34 -62.33 -3.10 17.22
N PRO A 35 -63.26 -2.75 16.31
CA PRO A 35 -64.28 -3.66 15.82
C PRO A 35 -63.75 -4.67 14.79
N ALA A 36 -64.32 -5.88 14.81
CA ALA A 36 -64.02 -6.96 13.88
C ALA A 36 -64.37 -6.56 12.44
N ARG A 37 -63.35 -6.40 11.58
CA ARG A 37 -63.52 -6.35 10.13
C ARG A 37 -63.44 -7.76 9.57
N THR A 38 -64.57 -8.23 9.06
CA THR A 38 -64.71 -9.45 8.27
C THR A 38 -63.99 -9.27 6.94
N TYR A 39 -62.93 -10.05 6.68
CA TYR A 39 -62.33 -10.16 5.35
C TYR A 39 -62.89 -11.39 4.65
N PRO A 40 -63.38 -11.28 3.39
CA PRO A 40 -63.78 -12.45 2.62
C PRO A 40 -62.55 -13.33 2.33
N ARG A 41 -62.70 -14.65 2.50
CA ARG A 41 -61.70 -15.66 2.12
C ARG A 41 -61.42 -15.55 0.62
N MET A 42 -60.29 -14.96 0.26
CA MET A 42 -59.68 -15.13 -1.06
C MET A 42 -58.68 -16.28 -1.01
N SER A 43 -58.91 -17.25 -1.89
CA SER A 43 -58.06 -18.40 -2.18
C SER A 43 -56.63 -17.97 -2.51
N ALA A 44 -55.68 -18.67 -1.88
CA ALA A 44 -54.25 -18.52 -2.10
C ALA A 44 -53.86 -18.81 -3.56
N SER A 45 -53.12 -17.88 -4.16
CA SER A 45 -52.21 -18.12 -5.29
C SER A 45 -51.18 -16.98 -5.30
N LEU A 46 -50.07 -17.14 -4.57
CA LEU A 46 -48.92 -16.24 -4.63
C LEU A 46 -48.07 -16.59 -5.87
N PRO A 47 -47.57 -15.61 -6.64
CA PRO A 47 -46.66 -15.86 -7.75
C PRO A 47 -45.26 -16.29 -7.25
N PRO A 48 -44.54 -17.16 -7.98
CA PRO A 48 -43.23 -17.64 -7.55
C PRO A 48 -42.15 -16.62 -7.95
N PHE A 49 -42.00 -15.55 -7.19
CA PHE A 49 -40.75 -14.78 -7.16
C PHE A 49 -39.96 -15.15 -5.91
N ALA A 50 -39.55 -16.42 -5.85
CA ALA A 50 -38.38 -16.79 -5.08
C ALA A 50 -37.17 -16.17 -5.79
N SER A 51 -36.89 -14.91 -5.46
CA SER A 51 -35.59 -14.33 -5.74
C SER A 51 -34.56 -15.27 -5.12
N ARG A 52 -33.73 -15.83 -6.01
CA ARG A 52 -32.64 -16.73 -5.67
C ARG A 52 -31.60 -15.90 -4.92
N ALA A 53 -31.86 -15.67 -3.63
CA ALA A 53 -30.87 -15.22 -2.68
C ALA A 53 -29.84 -16.35 -2.58
N GLN A 54 -28.91 -16.36 -3.53
CA GLN A 54 -27.74 -17.21 -3.49
C GLN A 54 -27.02 -16.86 -2.19
N SER A 55 -27.15 -17.74 -1.21
CA SER A 55 -26.32 -17.79 -0.02
C SER A 55 -24.86 -17.75 -0.47
N ARG A 56 -24.25 -16.56 -0.41
CA ARG A 56 -22.85 -16.37 -0.75
C ARG A 56 -22.02 -17.07 0.33
N PRO A 57 -21.14 -18.02 -0.04
CA PRO A 57 -20.21 -18.57 0.93
C PRO A 57 -19.33 -17.44 1.47
N ARG A 58 -19.15 -17.38 2.79
CA ARG A 58 -18.33 -16.36 3.49
C ARG A 58 -16.83 -16.38 3.11
N GLY A 59 -16.43 -17.18 2.12
CA GLY A 59 -15.08 -17.23 1.53
C GLY A 59 -14.86 -16.41 0.25
N ASN A 60 -15.90 -15.80 -0.35
CA ASN A 60 -15.77 -15.10 -1.65
C ASN A 60 -15.29 -13.63 -1.56
N GLY A 61 -15.27 -13.03 -0.37
CA GLY A 61 -14.97 -11.60 -0.20
C GLY A 61 -13.51 -11.24 -0.46
N THR A 62 -12.57 -12.06 0.03
CA THR A 62 -11.13 -11.89 -0.21
C THR A 62 -10.79 -12.16 -1.68
N ALA A 63 -11.34 -13.22 -2.27
CA ALA A 63 -11.19 -13.52 -3.69
C ALA A 63 -11.68 -12.37 -4.60
N THR A 64 -12.82 -11.73 -4.26
CA THR A 64 -13.34 -10.59 -5.03
C THR A 64 -12.47 -9.35 -4.89
N ARG A 65 -11.95 -9.07 -3.68
CA ARG A 65 -11.03 -7.96 -3.43
C ARG A 65 -9.76 -8.10 -4.29
N ASP A 66 -9.15 -9.27 -4.28
CA ASP A 66 -7.90 -9.50 -5.02
C ASP A 66 -8.12 -9.44 -6.53
N VAL A 67 -9.21 -10.04 -7.04
CA VAL A 67 -9.58 -9.95 -8.47
C VAL A 67 -9.78 -8.49 -8.92
N LEU A 68 -10.38 -7.65 -8.08
CA LEU A 68 -10.53 -6.22 -8.38
C LEU A 68 -9.18 -5.50 -8.45
N ILE A 69 -8.25 -5.81 -7.55
CA ILE A 69 -6.90 -5.23 -7.60
C ILE A 69 -6.15 -5.69 -8.85
N GLU A 70 -6.15 -7.00 -9.15
CA GLU A 70 -5.48 -7.54 -10.34
C GLU A 70 -6.00 -6.93 -11.64
N ALA A 71 -7.32 -6.78 -11.75
CA ALA A 71 -7.92 -6.16 -12.91
C ALA A 71 -7.59 -4.65 -13.00
N ALA A 72 -7.44 -3.97 -11.86
CA ALA A 72 -7.22 -2.53 -11.84
C ALA A 72 -5.80 -2.09 -12.20
N ILE A 73 -4.77 -2.86 -11.79
CA ILE A 73 -3.36 -2.56 -12.06
C ILE A 73 -3.09 -2.21 -13.55
N PRO A 74 -3.43 -3.07 -14.53
CA PRO A 74 -3.12 -2.77 -15.94
C PRO A 74 -3.96 -1.65 -16.53
N HIS A 75 -5.11 -1.31 -15.94
CA HIS A 75 -5.90 -0.16 -16.37
C HIS A 75 -5.28 1.15 -15.87
N PHE A 76 -4.90 1.19 -14.59
CA PHE A 76 -4.25 2.36 -14.02
C PHE A 76 -2.86 2.61 -14.62
N LEU A 77 -2.07 1.56 -14.90
CA LEU A 77 -0.78 1.71 -15.57
C LEU A 77 -0.90 2.28 -16.99
N ARG A 78 -1.99 1.99 -17.71
CA ARG A 78 -2.19 2.43 -19.10
C ARG A 78 -2.86 3.80 -19.22
N HIS A 79 -3.77 4.11 -18.31
CA HIS A 79 -4.66 5.27 -18.45
C HIS A 79 -4.53 6.26 -17.29
N GLY A 80 -3.66 5.99 -16.32
CA GLY A 80 -3.53 6.79 -15.10
C GLY A 80 -4.75 6.67 -14.19
N PHE A 81 -4.74 7.40 -13.08
CA PHE A 81 -5.88 7.46 -12.16
C PHE A 81 -7.12 8.03 -12.85
N GLU A 82 -7.04 9.22 -13.45
CA GLU A 82 -8.21 9.93 -14.00
C GLU A 82 -8.86 9.22 -15.19
N GLY A 83 -8.08 8.58 -16.05
CA GLY A 83 -8.56 7.93 -17.28
C GLY A 83 -9.38 6.65 -17.09
N VAL A 84 -9.67 6.25 -15.85
CA VAL A 84 -10.36 5.00 -15.54
C VAL A 84 -11.60 5.24 -14.66
N SER A 85 -12.73 4.63 -15.00
CA SER A 85 -13.95 4.67 -14.17
C SER A 85 -14.15 3.41 -13.33
N VAL A 86 -14.89 3.53 -12.21
CA VAL A 86 -15.27 2.38 -11.35
C VAL A 86 -16.03 1.32 -12.14
N SER A 87 -16.91 1.73 -13.06
CA SER A 87 -17.68 0.80 -13.90
C SER A 87 -16.78 -0.01 -14.82
N GLN A 88 -15.79 0.63 -15.46
CA GLN A 88 -14.80 -0.06 -16.29
C GLN A 88 -13.98 -1.08 -15.48
N LEU A 89 -13.50 -0.69 -14.29
CA LEU A 89 -12.75 -1.58 -13.39
C LEU A 89 -13.56 -2.78 -12.93
N ALA A 90 -14.80 -2.55 -12.50
CA ALA A 90 -15.70 -3.61 -12.08
C ALA A 90 -16.01 -4.57 -13.22
N LYS A 91 -16.28 -4.05 -14.43
CA LYS A 91 -16.49 -4.86 -15.63
C LYS A 91 -15.25 -5.71 -15.96
N ALA A 92 -14.06 -5.14 -15.93
CA ALA A 92 -12.80 -5.86 -16.17
C ALA A 92 -12.59 -6.99 -15.15
N ALA A 93 -12.96 -6.76 -13.89
CA ALA A 93 -12.91 -7.74 -12.80
C ALA A 93 -14.06 -8.75 -12.79
N LYS A 94 -15.02 -8.67 -13.73
CA LYS A 94 -16.29 -9.43 -13.69
C LYS A 94 -17.01 -9.29 -12.34
N ALA A 95 -16.95 -8.09 -11.77
CA ALA A 95 -17.51 -7.72 -10.48
C ALA A 95 -18.57 -6.62 -10.65
N PHE A 96 -19.33 -6.35 -9.59
CA PHE A 96 -20.29 -5.25 -9.56
C PHE A 96 -19.62 -3.97 -9.03
N PRO A 97 -19.98 -2.77 -9.52
CA PRO A 97 -19.41 -1.50 -9.05
C PRO A 97 -19.51 -1.29 -7.54
N ASN A 98 -20.59 -1.77 -6.91
CA ASN A 98 -20.78 -1.69 -5.45
C ASN A 98 -19.71 -2.46 -4.66
N HIS A 99 -19.07 -3.48 -5.23
CA HIS A 99 -17.96 -4.18 -4.59
C HIS A 99 -16.74 -3.26 -4.43
N VAL A 100 -16.52 -2.31 -5.35
CA VAL A 100 -15.41 -1.34 -5.24
C VAL A 100 -15.63 -0.42 -4.03
N THR A 101 -16.85 0.10 -3.89
CA THR A 101 -17.23 0.91 -2.73
C THR A 101 -17.14 0.11 -1.43
N TYR A 102 -17.64 -1.13 -1.43
CA TYR A 102 -17.64 -2.00 -0.25
C TYR A 102 -16.23 -2.37 0.23
N HIS A 103 -15.32 -2.77 -0.68
CA HIS A 103 -13.99 -3.26 -0.31
C HIS A 103 -12.94 -2.17 -0.14
N PHE A 104 -13.10 -1.03 -0.83
CA PHE A 104 -12.05 -0.02 -0.91
C PHE A 104 -12.52 1.39 -0.54
N GLY A 105 -13.81 1.59 -0.27
CA GLY A 105 -14.39 2.93 -0.07
C GLY A 105 -14.45 3.77 -1.34
N GLY A 106 -14.17 3.19 -2.51
CA GLY A 106 -14.25 3.84 -3.81
C GLY A 106 -13.00 3.66 -4.68
N LYS A 107 -12.94 4.40 -5.79
CA LYS A 107 -11.86 4.35 -6.79
C LYS A 107 -10.49 4.66 -6.19
N GLU A 108 -10.43 5.63 -5.29
CA GLU A 108 -9.20 6.10 -4.65
C GLU A 108 -8.56 5.03 -3.77
N GLY A 109 -9.37 4.32 -2.97
CA GLY A 109 -8.86 3.20 -2.17
C GLY A 109 -8.38 2.05 -3.05
N LEU A 110 -9.12 1.74 -4.12
CA LEU A 110 -8.70 0.70 -5.07
C LEU A 110 -7.39 1.10 -5.78
N PHE A 111 -7.23 2.37 -6.14
CA PHE A 111 -6.01 2.89 -6.74
C PHE A 111 -4.80 2.76 -5.80
N VAL A 112 -4.94 3.17 -4.54
CA VAL A 112 -3.87 3.07 -3.55
C VAL A 112 -3.48 1.62 -3.29
N GLU A 113 -4.44 0.71 -3.19
CA GLU A 113 -4.17 -0.73 -3.02
C GLU A 113 -3.49 -1.34 -4.25
N ALA A 114 -3.99 -1.04 -5.45
CA ALA A 114 -3.42 -1.51 -6.70
C ALA A 114 -1.99 -1.02 -6.93
N ALA A 115 -1.75 0.28 -6.73
CA ALA A 115 -0.41 0.86 -6.84
C ALA A 115 0.55 0.27 -5.81
N SER A 116 0.09 0.08 -4.57
CA SER A 116 0.90 -0.55 -3.50
C SER A 116 1.29 -1.98 -3.86
N GLN A 117 0.34 -2.78 -4.35
CA GLN A 117 0.58 -4.16 -4.74
C GLN A 117 1.48 -4.27 -5.96
N ALA A 118 1.27 -3.41 -6.96
CA ALA A 118 2.13 -3.35 -8.14
C ALA A 118 3.58 -2.97 -7.75
N MET A 119 3.76 -1.99 -6.86
CA MET A 119 5.07 -1.55 -6.40
C MET A 119 5.83 -2.66 -5.65
N LEU A 120 5.17 -3.36 -4.72
CA LEU A 120 5.77 -4.48 -4.00
C LEU A 120 6.21 -5.60 -4.96
N ARG A 121 5.43 -5.87 -6.00
CA ARG A 121 5.78 -6.85 -7.05
C ARG A 121 6.97 -6.40 -7.87
N ALA A 122 6.98 -5.13 -8.29
CA ALA A 122 8.09 -4.56 -9.05
C ALA A 122 9.41 -4.61 -8.26
N ALA A 123 9.38 -4.22 -6.98
CA ALA A 123 10.53 -4.30 -6.09
C ALA A 123 11.06 -5.74 -5.97
N LYS A 124 10.17 -6.71 -5.69
CA LYS A 124 10.54 -8.12 -5.59
C LYS A 124 11.10 -8.67 -6.90
N GLN A 125 10.58 -8.24 -8.05
CA GLN A 125 11.08 -8.67 -9.36
C GLN A 125 12.47 -8.07 -9.65
N ALA A 126 12.68 -6.80 -9.32
CA ALA A 126 13.98 -6.13 -9.45
C ALA A 126 15.03 -6.82 -8.57
N GLU A 127 14.69 -7.12 -7.30
CA GLU A 127 15.55 -7.85 -6.38
C GLU A 127 15.94 -9.22 -6.94
N LYS A 128 14.97 -10.03 -7.37
CA LYS A 128 15.22 -11.34 -8.00
C LYS A 128 16.18 -11.26 -9.19
N SER A 129 16.02 -10.25 -10.02
CA SER A 129 16.83 -10.07 -11.24
C SER A 129 18.28 -9.69 -10.93
N SER A 130 18.56 -9.21 -9.71
CA SER A 130 19.88 -8.76 -9.27
C SER A 130 20.57 -9.72 -8.28
N LEU A 131 19.93 -10.84 -7.91
CA LEU A 131 20.48 -11.82 -6.94
C LEU A 131 21.81 -12.43 -7.39
N ASN A 132 22.01 -12.60 -8.70
CA ASN A 132 23.21 -13.23 -9.28
C ASN A 132 24.32 -12.23 -9.64
N SER A 133 24.19 -10.96 -9.23
CA SER A 133 25.19 -9.93 -9.48
C SER A 133 26.54 -10.25 -8.82
N ALA A 134 27.65 -10.01 -9.52
CA ALA A 134 29.00 -10.31 -9.01
C ALA A 134 29.48 -9.33 -7.92
N SER A 135 28.92 -8.11 -7.86
CA SER A 135 29.30 -7.06 -6.93
C SER A 135 28.08 -6.26 -6.46
N VAL A 136 28.23 -5.49 -5.37
CA VAL A 136 27.19 -4.55 -4.91
C VAL A 136 26.91 -3.48 -5.96
N GLU A 137 27.94 -3.02 -6.69
CA GLU A 137 27.77 -2.06 -7.78
C GLU A 137 26.86 -2.62 -8.88
N GLU A 138 27.13 -3.85 -9.35
CA GLU A 138 26.31 -4.47 -10.37
C GLU A 138 24.90 -4.76 -9.85
N HIS A 139 24.77 -5.15 -8.58
CA HIS A 139 23.48 -5.31 -7.92
C HIS A 139 22.65 -4.02 -7.98
N THR A 140 23.21 -2.90 -7.51
CA THR A 140 22.57 -1.59 -7.49
C THR A 140 22.23 -1.11 -8.90
N ARG A 141 23.14 -1.29 -9.86
CA ARG A 141 22.91 -0.91 -11.27
C ARG A 141 21.73 -1.67 -11.88
N LEU A 142 21.63 -2.98 -11.64
CA LEU A 142 20.53 -3.81 -12.12
C LEU A 142 19.19 -3.41 -11.48
N LEU A 143 19.18 -3.12 -10.18
CA LEU A 143 17.99 -2.60 -9.49
C LEU A 143 17.49 -1.30 -10.11
N ILE A 144 18.38 -0.31 -10.26
CA ILE A 144 18.04 1.00 -10.82
C ILE A 144 17.58 0.86 -12.27
N SER A 145 18.28 0.07 -13.08
CA SER A 145 17.92 -0.18 -14.48
C SER A 145 16.53 -0.82 -14.62
N ASN A 146 16.15 -1.71 -13.71
CA ASN A 146 14.81 -2.30 -13.72
C ASN A 146 13.74 -1.29 -13.30
N LEU A 147 13.95 -0.64 -12.15
CA LEU A 147 12.98 0.26 -11.50
C LEU A 147 12.73 1.53 -12.32
N LEU A 148 13.76 2.09 -12.93
CA LEU A 148 13.65 3.29 -13.79
C LEU A 148 13.48 2.93 -15.28
N GLY A 149 13.55 1.65 -15.64
CA GLY A 149 13.33 1.17 -17.00
C GLY A 149 11.95 0.51 -17.13
N PRO A 150 11.87 -0.82 -17.31
CA PRO A 150 10.60 -1.54 -17.49
C PRO A 150 9.54 -1.28 -16.41
N SER A 151 9.96 -1.08 -15.16
CA SER A 151 9.05 -0.86 -14.02
C SER A 151 8.77 0.61 -13.73
N SER A 152 9.27 1.55 -14.54
CA SER A 152 9.14 3.00 -14.29
C SER A 152 7.69 3.48 -14.16
N GLY A 153 6.79 2.95 -14.99
CA GLY A 153 5.36 3.25 -14.89
C GLY A 153 4.75 2.83 -13.55
N THR A 154 5.20 1.70 -12.99
CA THR A 154 4.75 1.23 -11.67
C THR A 154 5.28 2.10 -10.53
N VAL A 155 6.56 2.52 -10.61
CA VAL A 155 7.15 3.44 -9.64
C VAL A 155 6.41 4.77 -9.64
N MET A 156 6.13 5.31 -10.83
CA MET A 156 5.36 6.55 -10.98
C MET A 156 3.91 6.39 -10.48
N LEU A 157 3.26 5.26 -10.77
CA LEU A 157 1.91 4.97 -10.28
C LEU A 157 1.82 5.00 -8.74
N PHE A 158 2.84 4.46 -8.07
CA PHE A 158 2.90 4.51 -6.62
C PHE A 158 3.21 5.93 -6.10
N ALA A 159 4.05 6.69 -6.78
CA ALA A 159 4.28 8.11 -6.45
C ALA A 159 2.98 8.94 -6.57
N GLU A 160 2.16 8.70 -7.60
CA GLU A 160 0.83 9.31 -7.73
C GLU A 160 -0.08 8.92 -6.56
N ALA A 161 -0.08 7.65 -6.16
CA ALA A 161 -0.85 7.18 -5.01
C ALA A 161 -0.41 7.84 -3.69
N MET A 162 0.89 8.07 -3.49
CA MET A 162 1.43 8.82 -2.35
C MET A 162 0.89 10.25 -2.32
N LEU A 163 0.90 10.94 -3.46
CA LEU A 163 0.40 12.31 -3.58
C LEU A 163 -1.12 12.39 -3.35
N LEU A 164 -1.88 11.44 -3.90
CA LEU A 164 -3.33 11.33 -3.72
C LEU A 164 -3.69 11.11 -2.24
N ALA A 165 -2.92 10.26 -1.53
CA ALA A 165 -3.16 9.93 -0.14
C ALA A 165 -2.69 11.02 0.86
N ARG A 166 -1.92 12.02 0.41
CA ARG A 166 -1.23 13.00 1.28
C ARG A 166 -2.13 13.68 2.32
N ARG A 167 -3.38 13.98 1.96
CA ARG A 167 -4.38 14.65 2.84
C ARG A 167 -5.53 13.73 3.26
N LYS A 168 -5.39 12.42 3.08
CA LYS A 168 -6.44 11.41 3.34
C LYS A 168 -5.93 10.37 4.32
N PRO A 169 -6.14 10.55 5.64
CA PRO A 169 -5.55 9.70 6.67
C PRO A 169 -5.81 8.20 6.45
N HIS A 170 -7.03 7.83 6.08
CA HIS A 170 -7.43 6.44 5.82
C HIS A 170 -6.66 5.78 4.66
N LEU A 171 -6.27 6.54 3.63
CA LEU A 171 -5.43 6.04 2.53
C LEU A 171 -3.95 6.04 2.88
N SER A 172 -3.51 7.04 3.65
CA SER A 172 -2.11 7.19 4.04
C SER A 172 -1.58 5.99 4.83
N THR A 173 -2.44 5.30 5.59
CA THR A 173 -2.08 4.07 6.33
C THR A 173 -1.55 2.99 5.41
N ARG A 174 -2.20 2.76 4.25
CA ARG A 174 -1.75 1.75 3.29
C ARG A 174 -0.43 2.14 2.62
N ILE A 175 -0.26 3.42 2.28
CA ILE A 175 1.01 3.94 1.74
C ILE A 175 2.16 3.72 2.73
N LYS A 176 1.96 4.08 4.00
CA LYS A 176 2.97 3.88 5.06
C LYS A 176 3.34 2.42 5.20
N ALA A 177 2.34 1.53 5.30
CA ALA A 177 2.59 0.08 5.40
C ALA A 177 3.40 -0.44 4.22
N THR A 178 3.12 0.05 3.01
CA THR A 178 3.85 -0.35 1.80
C THR A 178 5.29 0.16 1.81
N LEU A 179 5.53 1.41 2.20
CA LEU A 179 6.88 1.95 2.33
C LEU A 179 7.70 1.20 3.40
N HIS A 180 7.09 0.85 4.53
CA HIS A 180 7.74 0.00 5.53
C HIS A 180 8.12 -1.37 4.95
N GLN A 181 7.19 -2.05 4.28
CA GLN A 181 7.48 -3.33 3.63
C GLN A 181 8.59 -3.26 2.58
N LEU A 182 8.64 -2.18 1.78
CA LEU A 182 9.70 -1.96 0.80
C LEU A 182 11.07 -1.73 1.47
N ASN A 183 11.09 -0.99 2.58
CA ASN A 183 12.31 -0.74 3.34
C ASN A 183 12.81 -2.00 4.04
N ASP A 184 11.94 -2.75 4.70
CA ASP A 184 12.31 -3.98 5.43
C ASP A 184 12.82 -5.05 4.45
N ALA A 185 12.15 -5.21 3.31
CA ALA A 185 12.59 -6.14 2.26
C ALA A 185 13.93 -5.72 1.64
N GLY A 186 14.08 -4.43 1.31
CA GLY A 186 15.32 -3.90 0.75
C GLY A 186 16.50 -4.01 1.72
N GLU A 187 16.27 -3.79 3.01
CA GLU A 187 17.29 -3.95 4.05
C GLU A 187 17.73 -5.41 4.17
N ALA A 188 16.79 -6.36 4.21
CA ALA A 188 17.11 -7.78 4.23
C ALA A 188 17.92 -8.20 2.98
N ALA A 189 17.52 -7.75 1.80
CA ALA A 189 18.23 -8.00 0.54
C ALA A 189 19.65 -7.42 0.54
N MET A 190 19.81 -6.21 1.08
CA MET A 190 21.10 -5.54 1.21
C MET A 190 22.02 -6.34 2.13
N VAL A 191 21.55 -6.76 3.31
CA VAL A 191 22.34 -7.57 4.27
C VAL A 191 22.84 -8.86 3.62
N LEU A 192 21.97 -9.58 2.90
CA LEU A 192 22.36 -10.79 2.17
C LEU A 192 23.41 -10.52 1.10
N THR A 193 23.27 -9.40 0.38
CA THR A 193 24.22 -9.00 -0.66
C THR A 193 25.59 -8.62 -0.07
N LEU A 194 25.61 -7.88 1.05
CA LEU A 194 26.84 -7.55 1.77
C LEU A 194 27.56 -8.80 2.27
N MET A 195 26.82 -9.74 2.88
CA MET A 195 27.38 -11.03 3.35
C MET A 195 27.96 -11.85 2.20
N ARG A 196 27.25 -11.93 1.07
CA ARG A 196 27.66 -12.70 -0.12
C ARG A 196 28.89 -12.13 -0.81
N THR A 197 29.02 -10.80 -0.85
CA THR A 197 30.10 -10.10 -1.59
C THR A 197 31.29 -9.73 -0.71
N GLY A 198 31.17 -9.84 0.61
CA GLY A 198 32.20 -9.41 1.56
C GLY A 198 32.30 -7.88 1.73
N TRP A 199 31.36 -7.12 1.16
CA TRP A 199 31.35 -5.66 1.23
C TRP A 199 31.06 -5.18 2.66
N ARG A 200 31.76 -4.14 3.11
CA ARG A 200 31.55 -3.50 4.42
C ARG A 200 30.98 -2.10 4.26
N THR A 201 30.02 -1.75 5.12
CA THR A 201 29.40 -0.42 5.15
C THR A 201 29.57 0.23 6.53
N ARG A 202 29.75 1.55 6.55
CA ARG A 202 29.76 2.38 7.77
C ARG A 202 28.36 2.90 8.12
N VAL A 203 27.44 2.86 7.16
CA VAL A 203 26.07 3.34 7.31
C VAL A 203 25.14 2.15 7.57
N ALA A 204 24.16 2.30 8.46
CA ALA A 204 23.19 1.25 8.72
C ALA A 204 22.43 0.88 7.42
N PRO A 205 22.24 -0.42 7.11
CA PRO A 205 21.53 -0.87 5.90
C PRO A 205 20.12 -0.24 5.73
N SER A 206 19.39 -0.05 6.82
CA SER A 206 18.09 0.66 6.84
C SER A 206 18.16 2.12 6.32
N VAL A 207 19.27 2.83 6.56
CA VAL A 207 19.46 4.22 6.09
C VAL A 207 19.75 4.23 4.60
N ILE A 208 20.65 3.35 4.14
CA ILE A 208 20.97 3.20 2.71
C ILE A 208 19.70 2.86 1.92
N THR A 209 18.90 1.90 2.41
CA THR A 209 17.67 1.46 1.74
C THR A 209 16.64 2.58 1.65
N ARG A 210 16.46 3.38 2.71
CA ARG A 210 15.58 4.56 2.68
C ARG A 210 16.05 5.61 1.68
N SER A 211 17.35 5.91 1.67
CA SER A 211 17.95 6.86 0.71
C SER A 211 17.82 6.37 -0.73
N PHE A 212 17.98 5.07 -0.96
CA PHE A 212 17.77 4.44 -2.24
C PHE A 212 16.34 4.66 -2.74
N TRP A 213 15.32 4.31 -1.94
CA TRP A 213 13.93 4.48 -2.34
C TRP A 213 13.55 5.95 -2.56
N ALA A 214 14.02 6.86 -1.71
CA ALA A 214 13.81 8.30 -1.91
C ALA A 214 14.39 8.77 -3.26
N SER A 215 15.57 8.28 -3.63
CA SER A 215 16.21 8.59 -4.91
C SER A 215 15.44 7.98 -6.09
N ILE A 216 14.99 6.73 -5.99
CA ILE A 216 14.19 6.06 -7.02
C ILE A 216 12.90 6.84 -7.30
N PHE A 217 12.17 7.26 -6.27
CA PHE A 217 10.94 8.05 -6.47
C PHE A 217 11.23 9.42 -7.06
N GLY A 218 12.28 10.11 -6.61
CA GLY A 218 12.70 11.40 -7.16
C GLY A 218 13.07 11.31 -8.64
N LEU A 219 13.90 10.33 -9.00
CA LEU A 219 14.31 10.09 -10.39
C LEU A 219 13.13 9.67 -11.27
N ALA A 220 12.23 8.81 -10.78
CA ALA A 220 11.03 8.43 -11.52
C ALA A 220 10.12 9.63 -11.81
N LEU A 221 9.96 10.53 -10.82
CA LEU A 221 9.18 11.76 -10.97
C LEU A 221 9.80 12.70 -12.01
N GLN A 222 11.12 12.91 -11.95
CA GLN A 222 11.85 13.71 -12.94
C GLN A 222 11.76 13.09 -14.34
N LYS A 223 11.95 11.78 -14.45
CA LYS A 223 11.82 11.06 -15.72
C LYS A 223 10.43 11.20 -16.32
N ALA A 224 9.38 11.11 -15.50
CA ALA A 224 8.01 11.32 -15.95
C ALA A 224 7.78 12.76 -16.45
N ALA A 225 8.36 13.76 -15.78
CA ALA A 225 8.23 15.17 -16.16
C ALA A 225 9.04 15.52 -17.43
N MET A 226 10.25 14.99 -17.57
CA MET A 226 11.18 15.33 -18.65
C MET A 226 11.04 14.44 -19.89
N GLY A 227 10.45 13.24 -19.75
CA GLY A 227 10.27 12.29 -20.85
C GLY A 227 11.59 11.93 -21.53
N LYS A 228 11.71 12.19 -22.84
CA LYS A 228 12.92 11.91 -23.63
C LYS A 228 14.14 12.75 -23.25
N ALA A 229 13.93 13.88 -22.58
CA ALA A 229 15.01 14.74 -22.11
C ALA A 229 15.62 14.26 -20.77
N PHE A 230 15.10 13.18 -20.19
CA PHE A 230 15.68 12.59 -18.98
C PHE A 230 17.00 11.88 -19.32
N GLU A 231 18.09 12.41 -18.78
CA GLU A 231 19.42 11.83 -18.97
C GLU A 231 19.63 10.64 -18.03
N GLN A 232 19.97 9.48 -18.63
CA GLN A 232 20.24 8.25 -17.89
C GLN A 232 21.42 8.40 -16.92
N GLU A 233 22.34 9.34 -17.19
CA GLU A 233 23.48 9.69 -16.34
C GLU A 233 23.06 10.08 -14.92
N SER A 234 21.88 10.68 -14.74
CA SER A 234 21.36 11.02 -13.40
C SER A 234 21.11 9.77 -12.55
N ALA A 235 20.64 8.68 -13.17
CA ALA A 235 20.42 7.41 -12.49
C ALA A 235 21.75 6.70 -12.14
N GLU A 236 22.73 6.80 -13.03
CA GLU A 236 24.08 6.28 -12.80
C GLU A 236 24.83 7.07 -11.72
N ALA A 237 24.66 8.39 -11.68
CA ALA A 237 25.22 9.24 -10.63
C ALA A 237 24.68 8.86 -9.24
N VAL A 238 23.37 8.59 -9.12
CA VAL A 238 22.79 8.07 -7.87
C VAL A 238 23.36 6.71 -7.50
N ALA A 239 23.54 5.80 -8.46
CA ALA A 239 24.20 4.51 -8.21
C ALA A 239 25.60 4.71 -7.62
N ARG A 240 26.43 5.52 -8.29
CA ARG A 240 27.80 5.84 -7.86
C ARG A 240 27.83 6.51 -6.49
N LEU A 241 26.92 7.46 -6.22
CA LEU A 241 26.82 8.12 -4.92
C LEU A 241 26.46 7.12 -3.82
N MET A 242 25.47 6.24 -4.05
CA MET A 242 25.07 5.22 -3.06
C MET A 242 26.19 4.23 -2.77
N ILE A 243 26.99 3.88 -3.79
CA ILE A 243 28.17 3.01 -3.66
C ILE A 243 29.30 3.73 -2.91
N ASN A 244 29.53 5.00 -3.21
CA ASN A 244 30.64 5.80 -2.67
C ASN A 244 30.37 6.36 -1.27
N LEU A 245 29.15 6.25 -0.74
CA LEU A 245 28.83 6.57 0.65
C LEU A 245 29.72 5.80 1.65
N ASP A 246 30.41 4.73 1.22
CA ASP A 246 31.36 3.98 2.04
C ASP A 246 32.82 3.95 1.55
N ASN A 247 33.12 4.34 0.31
CA ASN A 247 34.50 4.33 -0.22
C ASN A 247 35.30 5.56 0.25
N ALA A 248 35.86 5.52 1.46
CA ALA A 248 37.07 6.29 1.74
C ALA A 248 38.28 5.38 1.46
N PRO A 249 39.36 5.87 0.83
CA PRO A 249 40.62 5.14 0.79
C PRO A 249 41.03 4.81 2.23
N GLY A 250 41.45 3.56 2.44
CA GLY A 250 41.65 2.98 3.77
C GLY A 250 42.30 3.95 4.75
N GLU A 251 41.70 4.09 5.93
CA GLU A 251 42.42 4.63 7.08
C GLU A 251 43.77 3.92 7.15
N LYS A 252 44.84 4.72 7.05
CA LYS A 252 46.20 4.26 7.29
C LYS A 252 46.16 3.43 8.57
N LYS A 253 46.66 2.19 8.48
CA LYS A 253 47.04 1.36 9.61
C LYS A 253 47.69 2.28 10.65
N TYR A 254 47.06 2.41 11.81
CA TYR A 254 47.73 2.99 12.96
C TYR A 254 48.86 2.03 13.32
N ASP A 255 50.08 2.37 12.90
CA ASP A 255 51.28 1.68 13.34
C ASP A 255 51.45 2.04 14.81
N SER A 256 51.30 1.04 15.67
CA SER A 256 51.55 1.19 17.09
C SER A 256 52.96 1.76 17.28
N PRO A 257 53.16 2.84 18.04
CA PRO A 257 54.52 3.25 18.37
C PRO A 257 55.12 2.16 19.27
N ARG A 258 56.13 1.48 18.76
CA ARG A 258 57.21 0.89 19.56
C ARG A 258 58.48 1.70 19.30
N PRO A 259 59.40 1.84 20.25
CA PRO A 259 59.51 1.11 21.52
C PRO A 259 59.03 1.89 22.74
#